data_AF-A0A9E2H884-F1
#
_entry.id   AF-A0A9E2H884-F1
#
_cell.length_a   1.000
_cell.length_b   1.000
_cell.length_c   1.000
_cell.angle_alpha   90.00
_cell.angle_beta   90.00
_cell.angle_gamma   90.00
#
_symmetry.space_group_name_H-M   'P 1'
#
loop_
_entity.id
_entity.type
_entity.pdbx_description
1 polymer ?
#
loop_
_entity_poly.entity_id
_entity_poly.type
_entity_poly.pdbx_seq_one_letter_code
_entity_poly.pdbx_strand_id
1 'polypeptide(L)'
;MGKSCRDYIKGLSDYLDGEVEPELCAEIEKHIGECQNCRIMIDSLRQTVTLCRDGRSERLPESLENKLSSLLKDRWNKKFPKEK
;
A
#
# COMPACT_ATOMS: atom_id res chain seq x y z
N MET A 1 23.08 -21.31 4.59
CA MET A 1 22.24 -20.98 5.76
C MET A 1 21.66 -19.62 5.51
N GLY A 2 20.38 -19.54 5.13
CA GLY A 2 19.71 -18.28 4.82
C GLY A 2 19.42 -17.47 6.08
N LYS A 3 19.28 -16.14 5.91
CA LYS A 3 18.87 -15.20 6.96
C LYS A 3 17.65 -15.72 7.72
N SER A 4 17.58 -15.46 9.02
CA SER A 4 16.47 -15.88 9.87
C SER A 4 15.23 -15.05 9.57
N CYS A 5 14.04 -15.54 9.95
CA CYS A 5 12.79 -14.78 9.82
C CYS A 5 12.90 -13.38 10.46
N ARG A 6 13.67 -13.26 11.55
CA ARG A 6 13.88 -12.01 12.28
C ARG A 6 14.65 -10.96 11.46
N ASP A 7 15.54 -11.41 10.57
CA ASP A 7 16.34 -10.53 9.73
C ASP A 7 15.50 -9.94 8.60
N TYR A 8 14.55 -10.72 8.04
CA TYR A 8 13.59 -10.21 7.05
C TYR A 8 12.52 -9.31 7.68
N ILE A 9 12.10 -9.59 8.92
CA ILE A 9 11.14 -8.74 9.64
C ILE A 9 11.69 -7.32 9.85
N LYS A 10 13.01 -7.16 10.04
CA LYS A 10 13.61 -5.83 10.22
C LYS A 10 13.46 -4.93 9.00
N GLY A 11 13.52 -5.49 7.79
CA GLY A 11 13.31 -4.76 6.54
C GLY A 11 11.85 -4.74 6.07
N LEU A 12 10.92 -5.23 6.89
CA LEU A 12 9.54 -5.41 6.46
C LEU A 12 8.77 -4.09 6.37
N SER A 13 9.06 -3.11 7.24
CA SER A 13 8.44 -1.78 7.15
C SER A 13 8.79 -1.12 5.82
N ASP A 14 10.09 -1.01 5.52
CA ASP A 14 10.58 -0.46 4.25
C ASP A 14 10.00 -1.22 3.04
N TYR A 15 9.77 -2.54 3.18
CA TYR A 15 9.12 -3.36 2.16
C TYR A 15 7.66 -3.00 1.92
N LEU A 16 6.91 -2.72 2.98
CA LEU A 16 5.51 -2.30 2.87
C LEU A 16 5.39 -0.88 2.31
N ASP A 17 6.36 -0.02 2.62
CA ASP A 17 6.42 1.36 2.14
C ASP A 17 6.99 1.46 0.70
N GLY A 18 7.54 0.35 0.17
CA GLY A 18 8.12 0.28 -1.17
C GLY A 18 9.49 0.94 -1.29
N GLU A 19 10.19 1.11 -0.17
CA GLU A 19 11.49 1.81 -0.06
C GLU A 19 12.70 0.85 0.00
N VAL A 20 12.49 -0.45 -0.24
CA VAL A 20 13.58 -1.44 -0.29
C VAL A 20 14.21 -1.53 -1.67
N GLU A 21 15.52 -1.77 -1.65
CA GLU A 21 16.26 -2.18 -2.84
C GLU A 21 15.62 -3.44 -3.49
N PRO A 22 15.52 -3.50 -4.82
CA PRO A 22 14.86 -4.60 -5.54
C PRO A 22 15.39 -5.99 -5.18
N GLU A 23 16.67 -6.10 -4.87
CA GLU A 23 17.34 -7.34 -4.51
C GLU A 23 16.84 -7.88 -3.16
N LEU A 24 16.70 -6.99 -2.17
CA LEU A 24 16.17 -7.35 -0.85
C LEU A 24 14.67 -7.65 -0.91
N CYS A 25 13.93 -6.95 -1.77
CA CYS A 25 12.54 -7.25 -2.08
C CYS A 25 12.37 -8.70 -2.58
N ALA A 26 13.18 -9.13 -3.55
CA ALA A 26 13.16 -10.50 -4.06
C ALA A 26 13.54 -11.54 -3.01
N GLU A 27 14.51 -11.25 -2.13
CA GLU A 27 14.87 -12.14 -1.01
C GLU A 27 13.72 -12.31 -0.01
N ILE A 28 13.02 -11.22 0.31
CA ILE A 28 11.86 -11.22 1.21
C ILE A 28 10.72 -12.05 0.60
N GLU A 29 10.38 -11.82 -0.67
CA GLU A 29 9.33 -12.57 -1.37
C GLU A 29 9.63 -14.07 -1.41
N LYS A 30 10.88 -14.44 -1.72
CA LYS A 30 11.32 -15.83 -1.71
C LYS A 30 11.15 -16.45 -0.32
N HIS A 31 11.55 -15.75 0.73
CA HIS A 31 11.42 -16.24 2.10
C HIS A 31 9.96 -16.43 2.51
N ILE A 32 9.06 -15.50 2.16
CA ILE A 32 7.62 -15.62 2.41
C ILE A 32 7.03 -16.83 1.67
N GLY A 33 7.52 -17.13 0.46
CA GLY A 33 7.12 -18.31 -0.32
C GLY A 33 7.48 -19.64 0.35
N GLU A 34 8.64 -19.70 1.02
CA GLU A 34 9.21 -20.92 1.59
C GLU A 34 8.93 -21.09 3.11
N CYS A 35 8.58 -20.02 3.82
CA CYS A 35 8.42 -20.03 5.28
C CYS A 35 6.95 -19.83 5.72
N GLN A 36 6.35 -20.87 6.30
CA GLN A 36 4.98 -20.83 6.81
C GLN A 36 4.75 -19.74 7.86
N ASN A 37 5.70 -19.52 8.78
CA ASN A 37 5.58 -18.51 9.84
C ASN A 37 5.52 -17.09 9.27
N CYS A 38 6.38 -16.78 8.32
CA CYS A 38 6.38 -15.47 7.66
C CYS A 38 5.12 -15.26 6.83
N ARG A 39 4.59 -16.32 6.21
CA ARG A 39 3.33 -16.26 5.48
C ARG A 39 2.15 -15.91 6.39
N ILE A 40 2.01 -16.60 7.53
CA ILE A 40 0.97 -16.30 8.53
C ILE A 40 1.10 -14.86 9.06
N MET A 41 2.33 -14.40 9.31
CA MET A 41 2.59 -13.06 9.81
C MET A 41 2.19 -11.97 8.79
N ILE A 42 2.54 -12.14 7.51
CA ILE A 42 2.12 -11.23 6.43
C ILE A 42 0.60 -11.22 6.27
N ASP A 43 -0.06 -12.38 6.34
CA ASP A 43 -1.52 -12.45 6.24
C ASP A 43 -2.20 -11.71 7.41
N SER A 44 -1.67 -11.88 8.62
CA SER A 44 -2.16 -11.17 9.82
C SER A 44 -1.94 -9.66 9.73
N LEU A 45 -0.80 -9.24 9.18
CA LEU A 45 -0.49 -7.83 8.96
C LEU A 45 -1.42 -7.21 7.91
N ARG A 46 -1.71 -7.92 6.81
CA ARG A 46 -2.69 -7.51 5.80
C ARG A 46 -4.07 -7.30 6.43
N GLN A 47 -4.52 -8.22 7.27
CA GLN A 47 -5.77 -8.08 8.01
C GLN A 47 -5.75 -6.85 8.92
N THR A 48 -4.64 -6.60 9.61
CA THR A 48 -4.48 -5.42 10.46
C THR A 48 -4.59 -4.12 9.64
N VAL A 49 -3.93 -4.05 8.48
CA VAL A 49 -4.04 -2.90 7.55
C VAL A 49 -5.48 -2.70 7.07
N THR A 50 -6.19 -3.77 6.73
CA THR A 50 -7.60 -3.71 6.35
C THR A 50 -8.44 -3.13 7.49
N LEU A 51 -8.29 -3.63 8.72
CA LEU A 51 -9.02 -3.12 9.88
C LEU A 51 -8.69 -1.66 10.18
N CYS A 52 -7.43 -1.23 10.04
CA CYS A 52 -7.04 0.17 10.18
C CYS A 52 -7.68 1.07 9.10
N ARG A 53 -7.78 0.59 7.85
CA ARG A 53 -8.44 1.31 6.75
C ARG A 53 -9.96 1.34 6.89
N ASP A 54 -10.55 0.26 7.41
CA ASP A 54 -11.98 0.16 7.72
C ASP A 54 -12.37 0.99 8.96
N GLY A 55 -11.37 1.50 9.70
CA GLY A 55 -11.54 2.47 10.77
C GLY A 55 -12.15 3.78 10.26
N ARG A 56 -13.48 3.80 10.16
CA ARG A 56 -14.37 4.93 9.83
C ARG A 56 -13.82 5.84 8.72
N SER A 57 -14.17 5.50 7.48
CA SER A 57 -14.21 6.51 6.42
C SER A 57 -15.26 7.55 6.80
N GLU A 58 -14.82 8.63 7.44
CA GLU A 58 -15.65 9.78 7.73
C GLU A 58 -16.00 10.41 6.38
N ARG A 59 -17.30 10.50 6.07
CA ARG A 59 -17.72 11.12 4.80
C ARG A 59 -17.20 12.55 4.76
N LEU A 60 -16.56 12.91 3.65
CA LEU A 60 -16.17 14.30 3.40
C LEU A 60 -17.42 15.19 3.50
N PRO A 61 -17.30 16.40 4.07
CA PRO A 61 -18.36 17.39 3.98
C PRO A 61 -18.74 17.62 2.52
N GLU A 62 -20.04 17.65 2.23
CA GLU A 62 -20.56 17.76 0.86
C GLU A 62 -19.99 18.98 0.11
N SER A 63 -19.75 20.09 0.82
CA SER A 63 -19.13 21.29 0.26
C SER A 63 -17.69 21.06 -0.21
N LEU A 64 -16.92 20.24 0.50
CA LEU A 64 -15.55 19.89 0.15
C LEU A 64 -15.52 18.89 -1.00
N GLU A 65 -16.39 17.89 -0.99
CA GLU A 65 -16.52 16.91 -2.07
C GLU A 65 -16.89 17.58 -3.40
N ASN A 66 -17.86 18.50 -3.37
CA ASN A 66 -18.27 19.27 -4.55
C ASN A 66 -17.14 20.15 -5.08
N LYS A 67 -16.41 20.83 -4.19
CA LYS A 67 -15.29 21.70 -4.58
C LYS A 67 -14.13 20.88 -5.16
N LEU A 68 -13.78 19.76 -4.55
CA LEU A 68 -12.73 18.86 -5.04
C LEU A 68 -13.12 18.30 -6.42
N SER A 69 -14.36 17.82 -6.56
CA SER A 69 -14.89 17.28 -7.81
C SER A 69 -14.87 18.31 -8.94
N SER A 70 -15.21 19.58 -8.67
CA SER A 70 -15.17 20.62 -9.70
C SER A 70 -13.75 20.95 -10.13
N LEU A 71 -12.81 21.05 -9.18
CA LEU A 71 -11.39 21.31 -9.44
C LEU A 71 -10.75 20.18 -10.26
N LEU A 72 -11.05 18.92 -9.91
CA LEU A 72 -10.55 17.76 -10.64
C LEU A 72 -11.09 17.74 -12.08
N LYS A 73 -12.40 18.02 -12.28
CA LYS A 73 -13.00 18.11 -13.62
C LYS A 73 -12.40 19.23 -14.46
N ASP A 74 -12.20 20.42 -13.88
CA ASP A 74 -11.57 21.55 -14.57
C ASP A 74 -10.14 21.22 -15.00
N ARG A 75 -9.34 20.67 -14.08
CA ARG A 75 -7.96 20.22 -14.37
C ARG A 75 -7.94 19.12 -15.44
N TRP A 76 -8.88 18.18 -15.37
CA TRP A 76 -8.99 17.10 -16.35
C TRP A 76 -9.30 17.63 -17.75
N ASN A 77 -10.30 18.51 -17.88
CA ASN A 77 -10.67 19.09 -19.16
C ASN A 77 -9.55 19.96 -19.76
N LYS A 78 -8.77 20.65 -18.92
CA LYS A 78 -7.58 21.40 -19.37
C LYS A 78 -6.47 20.49 -19.86
N LYS A 79 -6.25 19.35 -19.19
CA LYS A 79 -5.20 18.38 -19.54
C LYS A 79 -5.57 17.52 -20.75
N PHE A 80 -6.86 17.21 -20.90
CA PHE A 80 -7.42 16.38 -21.97
C PHE A 80 -8.59 17.12 -22.63
N PRO A 81 -8.30 18.17 -23.43
CA PRO A 81 -9.33 18.84 -24.19
C PRO A 81 -9.95 17.84 -25.17
N LYS A 82 -11.28 17.77 -25.21
CA LYS A 82 -11.98 16.95 -26.21
C LYS A 82 -11.76 17.59 -27.58
N GLU A 83 -11.07 16.90 -28.47
CA GLU A 83 -11.05 17.25 -29.89
C GLU A 83 -12.48 17.19 -30.45
N LYS A 84 -12.79 18.14 -31.34
CA LYS A 84 -14.14 18.41 -31.89
C LYS A 84 -14.74 17.23 -32.66
#